data_AF-A0A9X6WUJ1-F1
#
_entry.id   AF-A0A9X6WUJ1-F1
#
_cell.length_a   1.000
_cell.length_b   1.000
_cell.length_c   1.000
_cell.angle_alpha   90.00
_cell.angle_beta   90.00
_cell.angle_gamma   90.00
#
_symmetry.space_group_name_H-M   'P 1'
#
loop_
_entity.id
_entity.type
_entity.pdbx_description
1 polymer ?
#
loop_
_entity_poly.entity_id
_entity_poly.type
_entity_poly.pdbx_seq_one_letter_code
_entity_poly.pdbx_strand_id
1 'polypeptide(L)'
;MSYTQNLTKEKIHQAFSNTVYNRGYAYYLQGRVMDLKYDDKHSVWRGKVSGRDIYHVTVTIHPDFFDTTCNCLAYDRFLEGVPPAF
;
A
#
# COMPACT_ATOMS: atom_id res chain seq x y z
N MET A 1 13.07 -10.74 -11.87
CA MET A 1 12.62 -11.71 -10.85
C MET A 1 11.45 -11.07 -10.12
N SER A 2 10.24 -11.62 -10.22
CA SER A 2 9.05 -11.03 -9.59
C SER A 2 9.06 -11.30 -8.08
N TYR A 3 9.19 -10.25 -7.27
CA TYR A 3 9.25 -10.31 -5.80
C TYR A 3 7.90 -10.64 -5.13
N THR A 4 6.86 -10.90 -5.92
CA THR A 4 5.49 -11.19 -5.46
C THR A 4 5.29 -12.59 -4.90
N GLN A 5 6.24 -13.52 -5.05
CA GLN A 5 6.04 -14.94 -4.66
C GLN A 5 5.90 -15.19 -3.15
N ASN A 6 6.11 -14.19 -2.28
CA ASN A 6 6.00 -14.34 -0.82
C ASN A 6 5.25 -13.17 -0.16
N LEU A 7 4.21 -12.64 -0.80
CA LEU A 7 3.34 -11.65 -0.18
C LEU A 7 2.25 -12.36 0.65
N THR A 8 2.38 -12.35 1.97
CA THR A 8 1.37 -12.91 2.89
C THR A 8 0.67 -11.82 3.68
N LYS A 9 -0.51 -12.14 4.23
CA LYS A 9 -1.27 -11.22 5.09
C LYS A 9 -0.46 -10.78 6.31
N GLU A 10 0.30 -11.71 6.88
CA GLU A 10 1.13 -11.52 8.06
C GLU A 10 2.27 -10.54 7.77
N LYS A 11 2.94 -10.67 6.61
CA LYS A 11 3.99 -9.73 6.20
C LYS A 11 3.47 -8.31 6.04
N ILE A 12 2.28 -8.15 5.44
CA ILE A 12 1.64 -6.84 5.31
C ILE A 12 1.31 -6.29 6.71
N HIS A 13 0.78 -7.12 7.61
CA HIS A 13 0.46 -6.70 8.98
C HIS A 13 1.72 -6.34 9.81
N GLN A 14 2.86 -6.97 9.55
CA GLN A 14 4.12 -6.64 10.22
C GLN A 14 4.75 -5.34 9.69
N ALA A 15 4.51 -5.00 8.43
CA ALA A 15 5.09 -3.82 7.78
C ALA A 15 4.40 -2.50 8.15
N PHE A 16 3.15 -2.55 8.62
CA PHE A 16 2.37 -1.36 8.95
C PHE A 16 1.87 -1.42 10.38
N SER A 17 1.68 -0.26 11.01
CA SER A 17 1.04 -0.22 12.33
C SER A 17 -0.38 -0.80 12.27
N ASN A 18 -0.85 -1.38 13.37
CA ASN A 18 -2.20 -1.96 13.47
C ASN A 18 -3.28 -0.97 13.01
N THR A 19 -3.12 0.32 13.32
CA THR A 19 -4.06 1.37 12.93
C THR A 19 -4.12 1.54 11.41
N VAL A 20 -2.97 1.61 10.74
CA VAL A 20 -2.88 1.75 9.28
C VAL A 20 -3.41 0.49 8.59
N TYR A 21 -2.98 -0.69 9.06
CA TYR A 21 -3.43 -1.97 8.54
C TYR A 21 -4.96 -2.11 8.63
N ASN A 22 -5.54 -1.86 9.80
CA ASN A 22 -6.98 -2.01 10.01
C ASN A 22 -7.80 -1.04 9.16
N ARG A 23 -7.32 0.20 8.98
CA ARG A 23 -7.96 1.18 8.09
C ARG A 23 -7.92 0.73 6.63
N GLY A 24 -6.75 0.30 6.16
CA GLY A 24 -6.59 -0.22 4.79
C GLY A 24 -7.46 -1.45 4.54
N TYR A 25 -7.50 -2.37 5.49
CA TYR A 25 -8.32 -3.58 5.42
C TYR A 25 -9.82 -3.25 5.39
N ALA A 26 -10.27 -2.27 6.18
CA ALA A 26 -11.65 -1.79 6.13
C ALA A 26 -12.01 -1.21 4.76
N TYR A 27 -11.12 -0.41 4.13
CA TYR A 27 -11.36 0.11 2.78
C TYR A 27 -11.44 -1.00 1.73
N TYR A 28 -10.61 -2.04 1.85
CA TYR A 28 -10.69 -3.21 0.98
C TYR A 28 -12.03 -3.95 1.15
N LEU A 29 -12.44 -4.26 2.38
CA LEU A 29 -13.70 -4.95 2.67
C LEU A 29 -14.94 -4.15 2.23
N GLN A 30 -14.86 -2.82 2.30
CA GLN A 30 -15.94 -1.93 1.84
C GLN A 30 -15.97 -1.75 0.31
N GLY A 31 -15.11 -2.44 -0.45
CA GLY A 31 -15.06 -2.32 -1.90
C GLY A 31 -14.55 -0.97 -2.41
N ARG A 32 -13.83 -0.21 -1.57
CA ARG A 32 -13.30 1.11 -1.95
C ARG A 32 -11.99 1.04 -2.72
N VAL A 33 -11.32 -0.11 -2.71
CA VAL A 33 -10.11 -0.35 -3.51
C VAL A 33 -10.52 -0.81 -4.89
N MET A 34 -10.11 -0.06 -5.91
CA MET A 34 -10.49 -0.22 -7.31
C MET A 34 -9.26 -0.25 -8.21
N ASP A 35 -9.42 -0.76 -9.43
CA ASP A 35 -8.39 -0.72 -10.49
C ASP A 35 -7.02 -1.26 -10.05
N LEU A 36 -6.98 -2.26 -9.16
CA LEU A 36 -5.74 -2.85 -8.68
C LEU A 36 -5.06 -3.65 -9.81
N LYS A 37 -3.91 -3.17 -10.27
CA LYS A 37 -3.14 -3.75 -11.38
C LYS A 37 -1.68 -3.86 -10.98
N TYR A 38 -1.07 -4.98 -11.33
CA TYR A 38 0.37 -5.18 -11.21
C TYR A 38 1.06 -4.78 -12.52
N ASP A 39 2.08 -3.94 -12.41
CA ASP A 39 2.98 -3.58 -13.49
C ASP A 39 4.24 -4.45 -13.37
N ASP A 40 4.27 -5.56 -14.12
CA ASP A 40 5.39 -6.50 -14.13
C ASP A 40 6.73 -5.84 -14.51
N LYS A 41 6.69 -4.84 -15.39
CA LYS A 41 7.90 -4.17 -15.91
C LYS A 41 8.61 -3.38 -14.81
N HIS A 42 7.85 -2.75 -13.94
CA HIS A 42 8.38 -1.93 -12.85
C HIS A 42 8.31 -2.63 -11.48
N SER A 43 7.68 -3.82 -11.41
CA SER A 43 7.38 -4.53 -10.15
C SER A 43 6.60 -3.67 -9.16
N VAL A 44 5.62 -2.92 -9.67
CA VAL A 44 4.80 -1.98 -8.89
C VAL A 44 3.33 -2.36 -8.99
N TRP A 45 2.65 -2.41 -7.85
CA TRP A 45 1.19 -2.40 -7.79
C TRP A 45 0.67 -0.98 -7.91
N ARG A 46 -0.31 -0.76 -8.79
CA ARG A 46 -1.05 0.49 -8.89
C ARG A 46 -2.51 0.22 -8.60
N GLY A 47 -3.14 1.10 -7.84
CA GLY A 47 -4.55 1.01 -7.51
C GLY A 47 -5.16 2.37 -7.26
N LYS A 48 -6.47 2.37 -7.09
CA LYS A 48 -7.24 3.54 -6.72
C LYS A 48 -8.03 3.26 -5.45
N VAL A 49 -8.13 4.24 -4.57
CA VAL A 49 -8.93 4.16 -3.35
C VAL A 49 -9.98 5.25 -3.38
N SER A 50 -11.25 4.85 -3.29
CA SER A 50 -12.39 5.75 -3.21
C SER A 50 -12.56 6.29 -1.79
N GLY A 51 -12.52 7.62 -1.64
CA GLY A 51 -12.76 8.33 -0.38
C GLY A 51 -13.70 9.51 -0.61
N ARG A 52 -13.26 10.72 -0.22
CA ARG A 52 -13.92 11.96 -0.66
C ARG A 52 -13.73 12.18 -2.16
N ASP A 53 -12.55 11.84 -2.64
CA ASP A 53 -12.16 11.82 -4.05
C ASP A 53 -11.55 10.45 -4.38
N ILE A 54 -11.15 10.25 -5.64
CA ILE A 54 -10.40 9.07 -6.06
C ILE A 54 -8.90 9.33 -5.84
N TYR A 55 -8.29 8.54 -4.97
CA TYR A 55 -6.86 8.62 -4.68
C TYR A 55 -6.09 7.53 -5.41
N HIS A 56 -4.92 7.86 -5.93
CA HIS A 56 -4.02 6.93 -6.61
C HIS A 56 -2.99 6.42 -5.61
N VAL A 57 -2.82 5.10 -5.58
CA VAL A 57 -1.90 4.40 -4.69
C VAL A 57 -0.92 3.60 -5.52
N THR A 58 0.36 3.67 -5.15
CA THR A 58 1.38 2.76 -5.67
C THR A 58 2.05 2.01 -4.54
N VAL A 59 2.36 0.73 -4.77
CA VAL A 59 3.09 -0.12 -3.82
C VAL A 59 4.18 -0.85 -4.58
N THR A 60 5.43 -0.56 -4.25
CA THR A 60 6.60 -1.29 -4.70
C THR A 60 7.00 -2.26 -3.60
N ILE A 61 7.13 -3.54 -3.96
CA ILE A 61 7.46 -4.59 -3.00
C ILE A 61 8.96 -4.84 -3.07
N HIS A 62 9.67 -4.55 -1.98
CA HIS A 62 11.07 -4.91 -1.80
C HIS A 62 11.17 -6.16 -0.90
N PRO A 63 12.34 -6.83 -0.84
CA PRO A 63 12.52 -8.00 0.02
C PRO A 63 12.25 -7.72 1.50
N ASP A 64 12.67 -6.55 1.97
CA ASP A 64 12.69 -6.20 3.40
C ASP A 64 11.64 -5.17 3.80
N PHE A 65 11.08 -4.41 2.85
CA PHE A 65 10.12 -3.36 3.12
C PHE A 65 9.15 -3.12 1.96
N PHE A 66 8.12 -2.33 2.22
CA PHE A 66 7.18 -1.85 1.22
C PHE A 66 7.41 -0.37 1.01
N ASP A 67 7.70 0.02 -0.23
CA ASP A 67 7.67 1.44 -0.61
C ASP A 67 6.28 1.74 -1.13
N THR A 68 5.62 2.72 -0.53
CA THR A 68 4.25 3.07 -0.86
C THR A 68 4.17 4.54 -1.21
N THR A 69 3.16 4.91 -2.01
CA THR A 69 2.76 6.30 -2.17
C THR A 69 1.24 6.40 -2.29
N CYS A 70 0.66 7.49 -1.80
CA CYS A 70 -0.72 7.88 -2.08
C CYS A 70 -0.76 9.39 -2.28
N ASN A 71 -1.55 9.85 -3.25
CA ASN A 71 -1.81 11.28 -3.43
C ASN A 71 -2.85 11.85 -2.44
N CYS A 72 -3.22 11.09 -1.40
CA CYS A 72 -4.19 11.50 -0.41
C CYS A 72 -3.54 12.30 0.72
N LEU A 73 -4.17 13.40 1.17
CA LEU A 73 -3.68 14.22 2.30
C LEU A 73 -3.52 13.43 3.61
N ALA A 74 -4.26 12.32 3.75
CA ALA A 74 -4.14 11.42 4.88
C ALA A 74 -2.81 10.64 4.86
N TYR A 75 -2.23 10.41 3.69
CA TYR A 75 -0.96 9.71 3.52
C TYR A 75 0.17 10.45 4.24
N ASP A 76 0.32 11.74 3.94
CA ASP A 76 1.34 12.61 4.55
C ASP A 76 1.18 12.76 6.07
N ARG A 77 -0.05 12.61 6.56
CA ARG A 77 -0.36 12.78 7.99
C ARG A 77 -0.23 11.51 8.82
N PHE A 78 -0.36 10.33 8.20
CA PHE A 78 -0.54 9.08 8.94
C PHE A 78 0.41 7.95 8.52
N LEU A 79 1.29 8.14 7.52
CA LEU A 79 2.31 7.14 7.30
C LEU A 79 3.45 7.23 8.29
N GLU A 80 3.42 6.28 9.20
CA GLU A 80 4.56 5.76 9.93
C GLU A 80 5.06 4.53 9.16
N GLY A 81 6.22 4.62 8.54
CA GLY A 81 6.78 3.52 7.74
C GLY A 81 7.93 3.88 6.81
N VAL A 82 8.21 5.16 6.58
CA VAL A 82 9.46 5.56 5.95
C VAL A 82 10.54 5.52 7.03
N PRO A 83 11.60 4.69 6.94
CA PRO A 83 12.75 4.85 7.81
C PRO A 83 13.23 6.29 7.67
N PRO A 84 13.66 6.97 8.75
CA PRO A 84 14.27 8.28 8.60
C PRO A 84 15.36 8.16 7.54
N ALA A 85 15.26 8.96 6.48
CA ALA A 85 16.32 9.07 5.49
C ALA A 85 17.60 9.46 6.25
N PHE A 86 18.51 8.50 6.41
CA PHE A 86 19.87 8.75 6.84
C PHE A 86 20.70 9.17 5.63
#